data_AF-A0A0G4B9M8-F1
#
_entry.id   AF-A0A0G4B9M8-F1
#
_cell.length_a   1.000
_cell.length_b   1.000
_cell.length_c   1.000
_cell.angle_alpha   90.00
_cell.angle_beta   90.00
_cell.angle_gamma   90.00
#
_symmetry.space_group_name_H-M   'P 1'
#
loop_
_entity.id
_entity.type
_entity.pdbx_description
1 polymer ?
#
loop_
_entity_poly.entity_id
_entity_poly.type
_entity_poly.pdbx_seq_one_letter_code
_entity_poly.pdbx_strand_id
1 'polypeptide(L)'
;MKRLPIILLAVWLGLAGLTPAWADLLSDKTQELQNLQKQIEQQQQALDKAKNRSASLKNQIDILDQQIKLTQLQVERLGEQAAQTTANISQINRDLVDAEVQIYNSKQVLRDAITESYMRQQTGLLEVLLGSSNLSDFVSQLEYVTAVESRITNTLSVLQELNASLAEKKGQLEKAEKELAELLASKQLEENSLTVQVGAKQNLLHDSQLTEAEYQKRLQDAAAEYARVQNEIAQLARNVRKDQLNQGKYTLQWPIPSRMITAGFRDADYLARFKIQHNAIDIATPQGTPIRAAADAFVAKVKFDGSTSYSYIVLDHGNGMVTVYAHVSGVSVSAGQFVPVGSVIGSTGGTPGTTGAGWLTTGPHLHLEVWLDGQARSPLAYLVG
;
A
#
# COMPACT_ATOMS: atom_id res chain seq x y z
N MET A 1 -7.17 -4.05 -5.77
CA MET A 1 -8.11 -3.54 -4.74
C MET A 1 -9.46 -3.33 -5.41
N LYS A 2 -10.54 -3.88 -4.85
CA LYS A 2 -11.88 -3.75 -5.41
C LYS A 2 -12.30 -2.27 -5.34
N ARG A 3 -12.67 -1.68 -6.48
CA ARG A 3 -13.26 -0.34 -6.54
C ARG A 3 -14.44 -0.31 -5.57
N LEU A 4 -14.49 0.66 -4.65
CA LEU A 4 -15.69 0.86 -3.83
C LEU A 4 -16.86 1.09 -4.79
N PRO A 5 -17.91 0.25 -4.76
CA PRO A 5 -19.07 0.49 -5.60
C PRO A 5 -19.75 1.73 -5.05
N ILE A 6 -19.64 2.85 -5.78
CA ILE A 6 -20.44 4.04 -5.51
C ILE A 6 -21.87 3.65 -5.89
N ILE A 7 -22.63 3.19 -4.91
CA ILE A 7 -24.05 2.89 -5.07
C ILE A 7 -24.76 4.24 -5.22
N LEU A 8 -25.11 4.58 -6.46
CA LEU A 8 -26.05 5.66 -6.77
C LEU A 8 -27.42 5.28 -6.19
N LEU A 9 -27.69 5.69 -4.96
CA LEU A 9 -29.05 5.85 -4.48
C LEU A 9 -29.60 7.09 -5.19
N ALA A 10 -30.11 6.89 -6.41
CA ALA A 10 -30.91 7.89 -7.10
C ALA A 10 -32.17 8.12 -6.28
N VAL A 11 -32.17 9.14 -5.43
CA VAL A 11 -33.37 9.64 -4.77
C VAL A 11 -34.18 10.37 -5.84
N TRP A 12 -34.97 9.61 -6.61
CA TRP A 12 -35.97 10.17 -7.53
C TRP A 12 -37.18 10.62 -6.70
N LEU A 13 -37.13 11.87 -6.23
CA LEU A 13 -38.31 12.55 -5.69
C LEU A 13 -39.06 13.18 -6.86
N GLY A 14 -40.29 12.75 -7.10
CA GLY A 14 -41.16 13.37 -8.09
C GLY A 14 -41.29 14.87 -7.81
N LEU A 15 -40.90 15.69 -8.80
CA LEU A 15 -40.86 17.16 -8.76
C LEU A 15 -42.21 17.87 -8.51
N ALA A 16 -43.32 17.13 -8.38
CA ALA A 16 -44.65 17.69 -8.23
C ALA A 16 -44.94 18.04 -6.77
N GLY A 17 -44.45 19.20 -6.30
CA GLY A 17 -44.85 19.78 -5.01
C GLY A 17 -43.76 20.47 -4.19
N LEU A 18 -42.53 20.60 -4.70
CA LEU A 18 -41.46 21.33 -4.00
C LEU A 18 -41.70 22.84 -4.09
N THR A 19 -41.57 23.57 -2.98
CA THR A 19 -41.48 25.03 -3.07
C THR A 19 -40.14 25.40 -3.74
N PRO A 20 -40.02 26.57 -4.40
CA PRO A 20 -38.80 26.97 -5.11
C PRO A 20 -37.54 26.87 -4.24
N ALA A 21 -37.66 27.20 -2.95
CA ALA A 21 -36.57 27.14 -1.98
C ALA A 21 -36.02 25.73 -1.73
N TRP A 22 -36.86 24.69 -1.81
CA TRP A 22 -36.42 23.29 -1.66
C TRP A 22 -35.75 22.75 -2.92
N ALA A 23 -36.22 23.19 -4.09
CA ALA A 23 -35.61 22.82 -5.37
C ALA A 23 -34.18 23.37 -5.49
N ASP A 24 -33.98 24.63 -5.10
CA ASP A 24 -32.66 25.28 -5.11
C ASP A 24 -31.69 24.59 -4.12
N LEU A 25 -32.12 24.34 -2.87
CA LEU A 25 -31.30 23.66 -1.87
C LEU A 25 -30.89 22.23 -2.29
N LEU A 26 -31.81 21.47 -2.88
CA LEU A 26 -31.53 20.11 -3.36
C LEU A 26 -30.59 20.14 -4.57
N SER A 27 -30.75 21.11 -5.47
CA SER A 27 -29.85 21.33 -6.59
C SER A 27 -28.43 21.61 -6.11
N ASP A 28 -28.26 22.51 -5.14
CA ASP A 28 -26.96 22.86 -4.56
C ASP A 28 -26.27 21.65 -3.93
N LYS A 29 -27.00 20.86 -3.12
CA LYS A 29 -26.49 19.64 -2.49
C LYS A 29 -26.14 18.53 -3.50
N THR A 30 -26.89 18.46 -4.60
CA THR A 30 -26.60 17.52 -5.69
C THR A 30 -25.33 17.93 -6.45
N GLN A 31 -25.15 19.23 -6.67
CA GLN A 31 -23.93 19.77 -7.27
C GLN A 31 -22.70 19.54 -6.36
N GLU A 32 -22.87 19.69 -5.05
CA GLU A 32 -21.85 19.37 -4.04
C GLU A 32 -21.42 17.88 -4.13
N LEU A 33 -22.37 16.94 -4.24
CA LEU A 33 -22.06 15.52 -4.43
C LEU A 33 -21.30 15.22 -5.73
N GLN A 34 -21.69 15.86 -6.84
CA GLN A 34 -20.99 15.69 -8.12
C GLN A 34 -19.54 16.18 -8.03
N ASN A 35 -19.32 17.31 -7.36
CA ASN A 35 -17.99 17.86 -7.14
C ASN A 35 -17.13 16.95 -6.25
N LEU A 36 -17.69 16.44 -5.15
CA LEU A 36 -17.00 15.48 -4.27
C LEU A 36 -16.67 14.17 -5.00
N GLN A 37 -17.58 13.67 -5.84
CA GLN A 37 -17.33 12.48 -6.65
C GLN A 37 -16.15 12.69 -7.62
N LYS A 38 -16.12 13.84 -8.30
CA LYS A 38 -14.99 14.21 -9.18
C LYS A 38 -13.68 14.30 -8.41
N GLN A 39 -13.69 14.84 -7.19
CA GLN A 39 -12.51 14.88 -6.32
C GLN A 39 -12.05 13.48 -5.93
N ILE A 40 -12.96 12.59 -5.53
CA ILE A 40 -12.65 11.18 -5.19
C ILE A 40 -12.01 10.48 -6.39
N GLU A 41 -12.56 10.63 -7.60
CA GLU A 41 -11.98 10.05 -8.81
C GLU A 41 -10.57 10.58 -9.10
N GLN A 42 -10.35 11.88 -8.93
CA GLN A 42 -9.03 12.49 -9.09
C GLN A 42 -8.02 11.97 -8.06
N GLN A 43 -8.40 11.86 -6.78
CA GLN A 43 -7.53 11.31 -5.73
C GLN A 43 -7.21 9.83 -5.97
N GLN A 44 -8.18 9.05 -6.47
CA GLN A 44 -7.95 7.64 -6.82
C GLN A 44 -6.96 7.50 -7.97
N GLN A 45 -7.08 8.33 -9.03
CA GLN A 45 -6.11 8.34 -10.12
C GLN A 45 -4.71 8.77 -9.64
N ALA A 46 -4.63 9.75 -8.74
CA ALA A 46 -3.38 10.20 -8.16
C ALA A 46 -2.73 9.10 -7.30
N LEU A 47 -3.52 8.36 -6.52
CA LEU A 47 -3.08 7.20 -5.75
C LEU A 47 -2.55 6.07 -6.65
N ASP A 48 -3.23 5.77 -7.75
CA ASP A 48 -2.77 4.75 -8.71
C ASP A 48 -1.45 5.16 -9.36
N LYS A 49 -1.30 6.45 -9.73
CA LYS A 49 -0.01 7.01 -10.22
C LYS A 49 1.08 6.92 -9.15
N ALA A 50 0.77 7.27 -7.90
CA ALA A 50 1.71 7.18 -6.77
C ALA A 50 2.16 5.74 -6.51
N LYS A 51 1.27 4.75 -6.62
CA LYS A 51 1.60 3.32 -6.51
C LYS A 51 2.51 2.85 -7.64
N ASN A 52 2.22 3.25 -8.88
CA ASN A 52 3.08 2.92 -10.02
C ASN A 52 4.47 3.56 -9.87
N ARG A 53 4.54 4.81 -9.38
CA ARG A 53 5.80 5.46 -9.04
C ARG A 53 6.54 4.70 -7.93
N SER A 54 5.84 4.30 -6.87
CA SER A 54 6.39 3.49 -5.77
C SER A 54 6.98 2.16 -6.27
N ALA A 55 6.32 1.47 -7.20
CA ALA A 55 6.86 0.27 -7.84
C ALA A 55 8.14 0.56 -8.66
N SER A 56 8.18 1.66 -9.40
CA SER A 56 9.40 2.09 -10.11
C SER A 56 10.53 2.45 -9.13
N LEU A 57 10.22 3.15 -8.04
CA LEU A 57 11.17 3.49 -6.98
C LEU A 57 11.70 2.23 -6.28
N LYS A 58 10.86 1.21 -6.07
CA LYS A 58 11.30 -0.09 -5.55
C LYS A 58 12.36 -0.72 -6.45
N ASN A 59 12.15 -0.74 -7.76
CA ASN A 59 13.17 -1.27 -8.69
C ASN A 59 14.47 -0.46 -8.61
N GLN A 60 14.39 0.87 -8.46
CA GLN A 60 15.58 1.71 -8.29
C GLN A 60 16.30 1.41 -6.97
N ILE A 61 15.55 1.22 -5.86
CA ILE A 61 16.09 0.82 -4.57
C ILE A 61 16.77 -0.55 -4.66
N ASP A 62 16.17 -1.52 -5.36
CA ASP A 62 16.74 -2.85 -5.51
C ASP A 62 18.06 -2.82 -6.29
N ILE A 63 18.14 -2.00 -7.36
CA ILE A 63 19.40 -1.77 -8.11
C ILE A 63 20.44 -1.12 -7.21
N LEU A 64 20.05 -0.09 -6.46
CA LEU A 64 20.93 0.63 -5.56
C LEU A 64 21.43 -0.28 -4.42
N ASP A 65 20.61 -1.21 -3.94
CA ASP A 65 21.02 -2.22 -2.95
C ASP A 65 22.09 -3.17 -3.50
N GLN A 66 21.99 -3.58 -4.77
CA GLN A 66 23.07 -4.34 -5.40
C GLN A 66 24.35 -3.50 -5.53
N GLN A 67 24.25 -2.23 -5.88
CA GLN A 67 25.40 -1.31 -5.97
C GLN A 67 26.08 -1.11 -4.61
N ILE A 68 25.30 -0.84 -3.56
CA ILE A 68 25.78 -0.70 -2.18
C ILE A 68 26.55 -1.96 -1.76
N LYS A 69 25.99 -3.15 -2.05
CA LYS A 69 26.64 -4.42 -1.73
C LYS A 69 27.96 -4.61 -2.47
N LEU A 70 28.00 -4.27 -3.76
CA LEU A 70 29.24 -4.34 -4.55
C LEU A 70 30.31 -3.38 -4.01
N THR A 71 29.93 -2.13 -3.70
CA THR A 71 30.85 -1.14 -3.12
C THR A 71 31.35 -1.58 -1.73
N GLN A 72 30.49 -2.17 -0.89
CA GLN A 72 30.91 -2.73 0.41
C GLN A 72 31.97 -3.83 0.25
N LEU A 73 31.75 -4.80 -0.64
CA LEU A 73 32.73 -5.85 -0.92
C LEU A 73 34.05 -5.28 -1.46
N GLN A 74 33.99 -4.19 -2.23
CA GLN A 74 35.17 -3.52 -2.73
C GLN A 74 35.95 -2.80 -1.62
N VAL A 75 35.27 -2.14 -0.68
CA VAL A 75 35.88 -1.54 0.53
C VAL A 75 36.55 -2.61 1.38
N GLU A 76 35.87 -3.75 1.61
CA GLU A 76 36.42 -4.89 2.35
C GLU A 76 37.69 -5.42 1.69
N ARG A 77 37.64 -5.69 0.38
CA ARG A 77 38.80 -6.15 -0.40
C ARG A 77 39.98 -5.17 -0.31
N LEU A 78 39.75 -3.88 -0.48
CA LEU A 78 40.79 -2.85 -0.36
C LEU A 78 41.37 -2.81 1.05
N GLY A 79 40.54 -3.00 2.07
CA GLY A 79 40.97 -3.12 3.46
C GLY A 79 41.88 -4.34 3.70
N GLU A 80 41.53 -5.50 3.15
CA GLU A 80 42.36 -6.71 3.23
C GLU A 80 43.70 -6.53 2.51
N GLN A 81 43.70 -5.93 1.32
CA GLN A 81 44.93 -5.61 0.59
C GLN A 81 45.82 -4.65 1.38
N ALA A 82 45.24 -3.59 1.95
CA ALA A 82 45.98 -2.65 2.79
C ALA A 82 46.57 -3.34 4.04
N ALA A 83 45.83 -4.26 4.68
CA ALA A 83 46.32 -5.03 5.82
C ALA A 83 47.50 -5.95 5.44
N GLN A 84 47.42 -6.61 4.28
CA GLN A 84 48.49 -7.46 3.76
C GLN A 84 49.75 -6.65 3.44
N THR A 85 49.62 -5.49 2.78
CA THR A 85 50.73 -4.58 2.49
C THR A 85 51.34 -4.02 3.79
N THR A 86 50.52 -3.69 4.79
CA THR A 86 50.99 -3.27 6.13
C THR A 86 51.82 -4.36 6.81
N ALA A 87 51.39 -5.62 6.71
CA ALA A 87 52.14 -6.75 7.26
C ALA A 87 53.48 -6.95 6.53
N ASN A 88 53.51 -6.78 5.20
CA ASN A 88 54.74 -6.84 4.41
C ASN A 88 55.72 -5.72 4.79
N ILE A 89 55.26 -4.47 4.89
CA ILE A 89 56.06 -3.33 5.36
C ILE A 89 56.67 -3.63 6.73
N SER A 90 55.87 -4.20 7.64
CA SER A 90 56.35 -4.57 8.97
C SER A 90 57.44 -5.65 8.93
N GLN A 91 57.37 -6.59 7.99
CA GLN A 91 58.42 -7.59 7.77
C GLN A 91 59.69 -6.96 7.17
N ILE A 92 59.56 -6.13 6.13
CA ILE A 92 60.68 -5.42 5.50
C ILE A 92 61.42 -4.56 6.52
N ASN A 93 60.70 -3.88 7.42
CA ASN A 93 61.30 -3.08 8.47
C ASN A 93 62.11 -3.91 9.48
N ARG A 94 61.61 -5.10 9.90
CA ARG A 94 62.38 -6.01 10.75
C ARG A 94 63.66 -6.46 10.06
N ASP A 95 63.53 -6.88 8.80
CA ASP A 95 64.62 -7.31 7.96
C ASP A 95 65.70 -6.21 7.74
N LEU A 96 65.28 -4.95 7.62
CA LEU A 96 66.18 -3.80 7.50
C LEU A 96 66.97 -3.60 8.78
N VAL A 97 66.31 -3.68 9.95
CA VAL A 97 66.98 -3.57 11.25
C VAL A 97 68.02 -4.68 11.41
N ASP A 98 67.68 -5.93 11.07
CA ASP A 98 68.61 -7.05 11.14
C ASP A 98 69.82 -6.87 10.21
N ALA A 99 69.60 -6.38 8.98
CA ALA A 99 70.67 -6.09 8.04
C ALA A 99 71.60 -4.97 8.54
N GLU A 100 71.04 -3.90 9.13
CA GLU A 100 71.82 -2.80 9.72
C GLU A 100 72.70 -3.28 10.88
N VAL A 101 72.19 -4.17 11.73
CA VAL A 101 72.97 -4.81 12.80
C VAL A 101 74.10 -5.68 12.24
N GLN A 102 73.84 -6.49 11.20
CA GLN A 102 74.87 -7.33 10.57
C GLN A 102 75.97 -6.50 9.90
N ILE A 103 75.60 -5.41 9.22
CA ILE A 103 76.54 -4.45 8.62
C ILE A 103 77.40 -3.82 9.71
N TYR A 104 76.80 -3.39 10.83
CA TYR A 104 77.54 -2.83 11.95
C TYR A 104 78.57 -3.83 12.50
N ASN A 105 78.16 -5.07 12.78
CA ASN A 105 79.04 -6.11 13.31
C ASN A 105 80.17 -6.45 12.33
N SER A 106 79.87 -6.58 11.03
CA SER A 106 80.86 -6.86 10.00
C SER A 106 81.87 -5.73 9.85
N LYS A 107 81.45 -4.46 10.02
CA LYS A 107 82.36 -3.31 10.07
C LYS A 107 83.30 -3.35 11.27
N GLN A 108 82.86 -3.82 12.44
CA GLN A 108 83.73 -4.01 13.61
C GLN A 108 84.77 -5.10 13.33
N VAL A 109 84.33 -6.25 12.82
CA VAL A 109 85.23 -7.35 12.45
C VAL A 109 86.29 -6.91 11.44
N LEU A 110 85.90 -6.15 10.42
CA LEU A 110 86.81 -5.60 9.42
C LEU A 110 87.80 -4.60 10.03
N ARG A 111 87.32 -3.71 10.91
CA ARG A 111 88.16 -2.75 11.63
C ARG A 111 89.23 -3.47 12.44
N ASP A 112 88.84 -4.49 13.21
CA ASP A 112 89.76 -5.25 14.06
C ASP A 112 90.82 -5.95 13.21
N ALA A 113 90.42 -6.59 12.10
CA ALA A 113 91.34 -7.26 11.18
C ALA A 113 92.33 -6.29 10.50
N ILE A 114 91.87 -5.11 10.06
CA ILE A 114 92.73 -4.07 9.47
C ILE A 114 93.69 -3.51 10.53
N THR A 115 93.20 -3.27 11.74
CA THR A 115 94.01 -2.74 12.85
C THR A 115 95.12 -3.72 13.24
N GLU A 116 94.78 -5.01 13.33
CA GLU A 116 95.72 -6.10 13.59
C GLU A 116 96.77 -6.25 12.48
N SER A 117 96.36 -6.11 11.21
CA SER A 117 97.27 -6.08 10.06
C SER A 117 98.22 -4.88 10.11
N TYR A 118 97.73 -3.69 10.45
CA TYR A 118 98.53 -2.46 10.50
C TYR A 118 99.53 -2.44 11.67
N MET A 119 99.13 -2.87 12.88
CA MET A 119 100.00 -2.84 14.06
C MET A 119 101.22 -3.77 13.95
N ARG A 120 101.15 -4.82 13.13
CA ARG A 120 102.27 -5.75 12.93
C ARG A 120 103.31 -5.29 11.89
N GLN A 121 103.16 -4.05 11.38
CA GLN A 121 103.92 -3.47 10.26
C GLN A 121 103.68 -4.25 8.94
N GLN A 122 103.66 -3.55 7.81
CA GLN A 122 103.53 -4.13 6.48
C GLN A 122 104.80 -4.92 6.09
N THR A 123 105.14 -5.96 6.84
CA THR A 123 106.28 -6.83 6.52
C THR A 123 105.97 -7.52 5.20
N GLY A 124 106.72 -7.17 4.15
CA GLY A 124 106.62 -7.87 2.88
C GLY A 124 106.96 -9.36 3.06
N LEU A 125 106.54 -10.22 2.12
CA LEU A 125 106.82 -11.66 2.15
C LEU A 125 108.33 -11.96 2.33
N LEU A 126 109.20 -11.12 1.76
CA LEU A 126 110.65 -11.16 1.93
C LEU A 126 111.11 -10.80 3.34
N GLU A 127 110.39 -9.91 4.02
CA GLU A 127 110.70 -9.44 5.37
C GLU A 127 110.21 -10.44 6.43
N VAL A 128 109.07 -11.09 6.17
CA VAL A 128 108.60 -12.26 6.94
C VAL A 128 109.59 -13.43 6.83
N LEU A 129 110.12 -13.67 5.62
CA LEU A 129 111.16 -14.69 5.38
C LEU A 129 112.46 -14.34 6.13
N LEU A 130 112.94 -13.09 6.02
CA LEU A 130 114.19 -12.62 6.62
C LEU A 130 114.12 -12.42 8.15
N GLY A 131 112.92 -12.24 8.71
CA GLY A 131 112.68 -12.04 10.14
C GLY A 131 112.34 -13.33 10.92
N SER A 132 112.09 -14.44 10.22
CA SER A 132 111.73 -15.72 10.84
C SER A 132 112.94 -16.46 11.45
N SER A 133 112.77 -17.03 12.64
CA SER A 133 113.85 -17.70 13.37
C SER A 133 114.09 -19.16 12.94
N ASN A 134 113.09 -19.80 12.32
CA ASN A 134 113.14 -21.15 11.74
C ASN A 134 111.97 -21.37 10.75
N LEU A 135 111.97 -22.50 10.04
CA LEU A 135 110.95 -22.82 9.04
C LEU A 135 109.51 -22.91 9.62
N SER A 136 109.36 -23.41 10.85
CA SER A 136 108.04 -23.52 11.49
C SER A 136 107.46 -22.13 11.84
N ASP A 137 108.33 -21.24 12.30
CA ASP A 137 108.01 -19.84 12.60
C ASP A 137 107.61 -19.07 11.32
N PHE A 138 108.37 -19.26 10.23
CA PHE A 138 108.01 -18.75 8.90
C PHE A 138 106.63 -19.23 8.41
N VAL A 139 106.38 -20.54 8.48
CA VAL A 139 105.09 -21.13 8.04
C VAL A 139 103.94 -20.59 8.88
N SER A 140 104.10 -20.50 10.19
CA SER A 140 103.06 -19.98 11.09
C SER A 140 102.73 -18.51 10.79
N GLN A 141 103.75 -17.70 10.50
CA GLN A 141 103.57 -16.29 10.16
C GLN A 141 102.92 -16.12 8.78
N LEU A 142 103.23 -16.98 7.81
CA LEU A 142 102.61 -17.01 6.48
C LEU A 142 101.13 -17.44 6.56
N GLU A 143 100.83 -18.50 7.31
CA GLU A 143 99.45 -18.95 7.56
C GLU A 143 98.62 -17.85 8.24
N TYR A 144 99.21 -17.14 9.19
CA TYR A 144 98.54 -16.02 9.84
C TYR A 144 98.23 -14.86 8.88
N VAL A 145 99.20 -14.41 8.07
CA VAL A 145 99.01 -13.31 7.10
C VAL A 145 97.93 -13.67 6.08
N THR A 146 97.97 -14.89 5.55
CA THR A 146 96.97 -15.38 4.59
C THR A 146 95.58 -15.51 5.22
N ALA A 147 95.49 -15.91 6.49
CA ALA A 147 94.22 -15.97 7.22
C ALA A 147 93.62 -14.56 7.44
N VAL A 148 94.44 -13.56 7.79
CA VAL A 148 93.99 -12.17 7.96
C VAL A 148 93.53 -11.57 6.63
N GLU A 149 94.29 -11.77 5.55
CA GLU A 149 93.90 -11.31 4.20
C GLU A 149 92.58 -11.95 3.74
N SER A 150 92.43 -13.26 3.94
CA SER A 150 91.18 -13.98 3.66
C SER A 150 90.02 -13.44 4.49
N ARG A 151 90.22 -13.16 5.79
CA ARG A 151 89.18 -12.57 6.66
C ARG A 151 88.75 -11.19 6.18
N ILE A 152 89.70 -10.33 5.79
CA ILE A 152 89.41 -8.98 5.25
C ILE A 152 88.60 -9.09 3.96
N THR A 153 89.07 -9.88 2.98
CA THR A 153 88.42 -10.02 1.67
C THR A 153 87.01 -10.64 1.80
N ASN A 154 86.86 -11.69 2.61
CA ASN A 154 85.55 -12.29 2.88
C ASN A 154 84.59 -11.31 3.58
N THR A 155 85.06 -10.58 4.60
CA THR A 155 84.22 -9.61 5.32
C THR A 155 83.82 -8.43 4.42
N LEU A 156 84.72 -8.00 3.52
CA LEU A 156 84.41 -6.98 2.52
C LEU A 156 83.35 -7.45 1.53
N SER A 157 83.44 -8.71 1.07
CA SER A 157 82.43 -9.33 0.20
C SER A 157 81.06 -9.37 0.89
N VAL A 158 81.01 -9.87 2.13
CA VAL A 158 79.78 -9.91 2.94
C VAL A 158 79.20 -8.49 3.12
N LEU A 159 80.04 -7.50 3.41
CA LEU A 159 79.59 -6.11 3.52
C LEU A 159 79.05 -5.56 2.20
N GLN A 160 79.65 -5.88 1.06
CA GLN A 160 79.15 -5.48 -0.25
C GLN A 160 77.77 -6.08 -0.53
N GLU A 161 77.60 -7.38 -0.28
CA GLU A 161 76.33 -8.09 -0.43
C GLU A 161 75.24 -7.53 0.50
N LEU A 162 75.56 -7.32 1.78
CA LEU A 162 74.62 -6.76 2.75
C LEU A 162 74.19 -5.33 2.37
N ASN A 163 75.11 -4.49 1.91
CA ASN A 163 74.75 -3.12 1.48
C ASN A 163 73.88 -3.14 0.21
N ALA A 164 74.14 -4.05 -0.74
CA ALA A 164 73.30 -4.22 -1.92
C ALA A 164 71.89 -4.68 -1.53
N SER A 165 71.77 -5.68 -0.65
CA SER A 165 70.49 -6.16 -0.13
C SER A 165 69.74 -5.07 0.65
N LEU A 166 70.44 -4.27 1.46
CA LEU A 166 69.84 -3.16 2.20
C LEU A 166 69.25 -2.11 1.25
N ALA A 167 69.97 -1.74 0.19
CA ALA A 167 69.49 -0.79 -0.81
C ALA A 167 68.24 -1.33 -1.54
N GLU A 168 68.23 -2.62 -1.88
CA GLU A 168 67.09 -3.28 -2.48
C GLU A 168 65.86 -3.25 -1.55
N LYS A 169 66.02 -3.64 -0.28
CA LYS A 169 64.93 -3.64 0.71
C LYS A 169 64.37 -2.25 0.97
N LYS A 170 65.22 -1.20 0.99
CA LYS A 170 64.76 0.19 1.08
C LYS A 170 63.91 0.59 -0.13
N GLY A 171 64.30 0.19 -1.33
CA GLY A 171 63.49 0.41 -2.54
C GLY A 171 62.17 -0.37 -2.55
N GLN A 172 62.15 -1.58 -1.98
CA GLN A 172 60.92 -2.36 -1.80
C GLN A 172 59.99 -1.72 -0.76
N LEU A 173 60.54 -1.20 0.33
CA LEU A 173 59.79 -0.48 1.37
C LEU A 173 59.08 0.74 0.78
N GLU A 174 59.81 1.61 0.07
CA GLU A 174 59.25 2.82 -0.54
C GLU A 174 58.10 2.50 -1.51
N LYS A 175 58.25 1.43 -2.31
CA LYS A 175 57.18 0.97 -3.20
C LYS A 175 55.95 0.48 -2.43
N ALA A 176 56.15 -0.31 -1.37
CA ALA A 176 55.06 -0.84 -0.56
C ALA A 176 54.33 0.27 0.20
N GLU A 177 55.04 1.28 0.72
CA GLU A 177 54.44 2.45 1.38
C GLU A 177 53.59 3.27 0.40
N LYS A 178 54.08 3.46 -0.83
CA LYS A 178 53.31 4.12 -1.89
C LYS A 178 52.04 3.33 -2.26
N GLU A 179 52.16 2.02 -2.45
CA GLU A 179 51.02 1.15 -2.73
C GLU A 179 49.98 1.18 -1.60
N LEU A 180 50.42 1.16 -0.34
CA LEU A 180 49.53 1.30 0.82
C LEU A 180 48.77 2.63 0.81
N ALA A 181 49.45 3.74 0.51
CA ALA A 181 48.82 5.05 0.42
C ALA A 181 47.76 5.11 -0.69
N GLU A 182 48.03 4.52 -1.85
CA GLU A 182 47.09 4.41 -2.97
C GLU A 182 45.86 3.56 -2.60
N LEU A 183 46.07 2.40 -1.96
CA LEU A 183 44.98 1.53 -1.48
C LEU A 183 44.07 2.25 -0.47
N LEU A 184 44.65 2.97 0.49
CA LEU A 184 43.88 3.71 1.49
C LEU A 184 43.10 4.88 0.87
N ALA A 185 43.70 5.58 -0.10
CA ALA A 185 43.00 6.64 -0.84
C ALA A 185 41.82 6.08 -1.65
N SER A 186 42.01 4.96 -2.36
CA SER A 186 40.94 4.28 -3.07
C SER A 186 39.84 3.79 -2.13
N LYS A 187 40.21 3.22 -0.97
CA LYS A 187 39.24 2.77 0.05
C LYS A 187 38.38 3.93 0.54
N GLN A 188 38.99 5.08 0.83
CA GLN A 188 38.26 6.27 1.28
C GLN A 188 37.27 6.80 0.23
N LEU A 189 37.65 6.76 -1.06
CA LEU A 189 36.75 7.16 -2.15
C LEU A 189 35.53 6.24 -2.24
N GLU A 190 35.72 4.93 -2.09
CA GLU A 190 34.62 3.96 -2.09
C GLU A 190 33.72 4.09 -0.85
N GLU A 191 34.28 4.39 0.33
CA GLU A 191 33.49 4.68 1.54
C GLU A 191 32.64 5.95 1.40
N ASN A 192 33.17 6.98 0.76
CA ASN A 192 32.42 8.20 0.45
C ASN A 192 31.29 7.91 -0.55
N SER A 193 31.57 7.13 -1.59
CA SER A 193 30.57 6.67 -2.57
C SER A 193 29.45 5.88 -1.89
N LEU A 194 29.82 4.95 -1.00
CA LEU A 194 28.88 4.16 -0.21
C LEU A 194 27.96 5.05 0.64
N THR A 195 28.52 6.07 1.29
CA THR A 195 27.75 7.04 2.10
C THR A 195 26.72 7.77 1.25
N VAL A 196 27.12 8.23 0.05
CA VAL A 196 26.20 8.90 -0.90
C VAL A 196 25.10 7.96 -1.36
N GLN A 197 25.43 6.72 -1.70
CA GLN A 197 24.45 5.70 -2.12
C GLN A 197 23.44 5.41 -1.00
N VAL A 198 23.90 5.20 0.24
CA VAL A 198 23.02 4.96 1.39
C VAL A 198 22.08 6.15 1.65
N GLY A 199 22.59 7.38 1.55
CA GLY A 199 21.76 8.59 1.66
C GLY A 199 20.70 8.69 0.55
N ALA A 200 21.08 8.40 -0.70
CA ALA A 200 20.14 8.34 -1.82
C ALA A 200 19.03 7.30 -1.59
N LYS A 201 19.39 6.10 -1.08
CA LYS A 201 18.43 5.04 -0.72
C LYS A 201 17.38 5.55 0.27
N GLN A 202 17.82 6.21 1.33
CA GLN A 202 16.94 6.71 2.39
C GLN A 202 15.96 7.75 1.86
N ASN A 203 16.41 8.66 0.99
CA ASN A 203 15.54 9.65 0.35
C ASN A 203 14.46 8.97 -0.53
N LEU A 204 14.83 7.96 -1.33
CA LEU A 204 13.86 7.23 -2.17
C LEU A 204 12.83 6.46 -1.34
N LEU A 205 13.25 5.85 -0.22
CA LEU A 205 12.35 5.17 0.72
C LEU A 205 11.35 6.16 1.35
N HIS A 206 11.83 7.34 1.73
CA HIS A 206 11.01 8.39 2.32
C HIS A 206 9.95 8.91 1.34
N ASP A 207 10.35 9.25 0.11
CA ASP A 207 9.46 9.72 -0.95
C ASP A 207 8.36 8.72 -1.30
N SER A 208 8.70 7.43 -1.32
CA SER A 208 7.76 6.34 -1.60
C SER A 208 6.66 6.22 -0.54
N GLN A 209 7.01 6.32 0.75
CA GLN A 209 6.08 6.09 1.86
C GLN A 209 5.15 7.27 2.12
N LEU A 210 5.65 8.51 2.08
CA LEU A 210 4.84 9.69 2.37
C LEU A 210 3.77 9.93 1.30
N THR A 211 4.13 9.81 0.03
CA THR A 211 3.24 10.13 -1.08
C THR A 211 1.99 9.25 -1.08
N GLU A 212 2.12 7.94 -0.85
CA GLU A 212 0.96 7.04 -0.82
C GLU A 212 0.05 7.31 0.39
N ALA A 213 0.64 7.51 1.58
CA ALA A 213 -0.12 7.76 2.81
C ALA A 213 -0.94 9.06 2.72
N GLU A 214 -0.39 10.12 2.13
CA GLU A 214 -1.09 11.38 1.93
C GLU A 214 -2.32 11.24 1.01
N TYR A 215 -2.19 10.52 -0.12
CA TYR A 215 -3.32 10.30 -1.02
C TYR A 215 -4.38 9.38 -0.41
N GLN A 216 -3.98 8.36 0.34
CA GLN A 216 -4.92 7.50 1.07
C GLN A 216 -5.73 8.30 2.10
N LYS A 217 -5.08 9.19 2.86
CA LYS A 217 -5.77 10.06 3.83
C LYS A 217 -6.76 11.01 3.15
N ARG A 218 -6.35 11.69 2.07
CA ARG A 218 -7.24 12.59 1.30
C ARG A 218 -8.45 11.86 0.74
N LEU A 219 -8.28 10.62 0.28
CA LEU A 219 -9.37 9.78 -0.22
C LEU A 219 -10.35 9.40 0.91
N GLN A 220 -9.84 9.07 2.10
CA GLN A 220 -10.66 8.76 3.27
C GLN A 220 -11.48 9.98 3.72
N ASP A 221 -10.86 11.16 3.78
CA ASP A 221 -11.53 12.41 4.16
C ASP A 221 -12.63 12.77 3.14
N ALA A 222 -12.35 12.67 1.84
CA ALA A 222 -13.34 12.93 0.78
C ALA A 222 -14.51 11.93 0.80
N ALA A 223 -14.24 10.66 1.07
CA ALA A 223 -15.28 9.63 1.20
C ALA A 223 -16.19 9.85 2.42
N ALA A 224 -15.61 10.29 3.55
CA ALA A 224 -16.38 10.63 4.76
C ALA A 224 -17.31 11.82 4.50
N GLU A 225 -16.81 12.85 3.80
CA GLU A 225 -17.60 14.03 3.45
C GLU A 225 -18.75 13.68 2.49
N TYR A 226 -18.49 12.85 1.48
CA TYR A 226 -19.51 12.34 0.56
C TYR A 226 -20.63 11.61 1.31
N ALA A 227 -20.28 10.74 2.27
CA ALA A 227 -21.26 10.05 3.10
C ALA A 227 -22.09 11.00 3.98
N ARG A 228 -21.48 12.07 4.50
CA ARG A 228 -22.18 13.10 5.28
C ARG A 228 -23.25 13.80 4.45
N VAL A 229 -22.88 14.29 3.26
CA VAL A 229 -23.81 15.00 2.36
C VAL A 229 -24.95 14.09 1.88
N GLN A 230 -24.67 12.82 1.60
CA GLN A 230 -25.75 11.86 1.28
C GLN A 230 -26.75 11.68 2.43
N ASN A 231 -26.27 11.59 3.67
CA ASN A 231 -27.13 11.47 4.83
C ASN A 231 -28.00 12.72 5.07
N GLU A 232 -27.45 13.92 4.84
CA GLU A 232 -28.21 15.18 4.87
C GLU A 232 -29.35 15.19 3.85
N ILE A 233 -29.07 14.83 2.59
CA ILE A 233 -30.09 14.76 1.54
C ILE A 233 -31.20 13.77 1.92
N ALA A 234 -30.83 12.60 2.45
CA ALA A 234 -31.82 11.60 2.89
C ALA A 234 -32.70 12.11 4.05
N GLN A 235 -32.15 12.91 4.96
CA GLN A 235 -32.91 13.54 6.04
C GLN A 235 -33.84 14.63 5.52
N LEU A 236 -33.36 15.52 4.65
CA LEU A 236 -34.17 16.56 4.00
C LEU A 236 -35.35 15.94 3.25
N ALA A 237 -35.11 14.88 2.47
CA ALA A 237 -36.13 14.12 1.76
C ALA A 237 -37.20 13.50 2.67
N ARG A 238 -36.84 13.10 3.91
CA ARG A 238 -37.81 12.60 4.89
C ARG A 238 -38.67 13.71 5.48
N ASN A 239 -38.07 14.86 5.79
CA ASN A 239 -38.78 15.98 6.38
C ASN A 239 -39.82 16.56 5.40
N VAL A 240 -39.47 16.74 4.13
CA VAL A 240 -40.40 17.20 3.08
C VAL A 240 -41.62 16.27 2.95
N ARG A 241 -41.41 14.95 2.98
CA ARG A 241 -42.50 13.96 2.91
C ARG A 241 -43.44 14.04 4.13
N LYS A 242 -42.90 14.33 5.31
CA LYS A 242 -43.68 14.45 6.54
C LYS A 242 -44.55 15.70 6.54
N ASP A 243 -44.06 16.81 6.00
CA ASP A 243 -44.80 18.08 5.95
C ASP A 243 -45.96 18.05 4.95
N GLN A 244 -45.85 17.27 3.86
CA GLN A 244 -46.91 17.17 2.84
C GLN A 244 -48.08 16.24 3.22
N LEU A 245 -47.88 15.27 4.14
CA LEU A 245 -48.90 14.27 4.52
C LEU A 245 -49.61 14.59 5.85
N ASN A 246 -49.31 15.73 6.48
CA ASN A 246 -49.81 16.13 7.79
C ASN A 246 -51.19 16.84 7.72
N GLN A 247 -52.17 16.23 7.05
CA GLN A 247 -53.58 16.66 7.10
C GLN A 247 -54.45 15.53 7.64
N GLY A 248 -54.94 15.69 8.87
CA GLY A 248 -55.51 14.63 9.69
C GLY A 248 -56.83 14.00 9.21
N LYS A 249 -57.15 12.89 9.91
CA LYS A 249 -58.22 11.87 9.76
C LYS A 249 -57.89 10.72 8.80
N TYR A 250 -57.80 9.53 9.38
CA TYR A 250 -57.68 8.24 8.69
C TYR A 250 -59.00 7.83 8.02
N THR A 251 -59.43 8.60 7.02
CA THR A 251 -60.58 8.24 6.19
C THR A 251 -60.09 7.82 4.81
N LEU A 252 -60.45 6.60 4.40
CA LEU A 252 -60.08 6.02 3.12
C LEU A 252 -61.32 5.97 2.22
N GLN A 253 -61.19 6.44 0.98
CA GLN A 253 -62.17 6.20 -0.06
C GLN A 253 -62.05 4.75 -0.55
N TRP A 254 -63.17 4.19 -0.99
CA TRP A 254 -63.14 2.88 -1.60
C TRP A 254 -62.34 2.90 -2.92
N PRO A 255 -61.38 1.97 -3.10
CA PRO A 255 -60.48 2.01 -4.25
C PRO A 255 -61.09 1.49 -5.55
N ILE A 256 -62.24 0.80 -5.47
CA ILE A 256 -63.02 0.32 -6.61
C ILE A 256 -64.53 0.49 -6.36
N PRO A 257 -65.38 0.47 -7.40
CA PRO A 257 -66.83 0.65 -7.24
C PRO A 257 -67.54 -0.51 -6.51
N SER A 258 -67.03 -1.74 -6.63
CA SER A 258 -67.65 -2.90 -5.99
C SER A 258 -67.59 -2.80 -4.46
N ARG A 259 -68.62 -3.34 -3.81
CA ARG A 259 -68.75 -3.47 -2.34
C ARG A 259 -68.90 -4.92 -1.90
N MET A 260 -68.81 -5.86 -2.84
CA MET A 260 -69.01 -7.28 -2.57
C MET A 260 -67.73 -7.88 -1.98
N ILE A 261 -67.76 -8.22 -0.70
CA ILE A 261 -66.63 -8.82 0.01
C ILE A 261 -66.73 -10.34 -0.08
N THR A 262 -65.69 -10.99 -0.60
CA THR A 262 -65.61 -12.46 -0.72
C THR A 262 -64.79 -13.11 0.39
N ALA A 263 -63.91 -12.35 1.05
CA ALA A 263 -63.20 -12.78 2.24
C ALA A 263 -62.95 -11.58 3.16
N GLY A 264 -63.26 -11.75 4.45
CA GLY A 264 -63.16 -10.67 5.44
C GLY A 264 -61.79 -10.55 6.12
N PHE A 265 -61.58 -9.45 6.85
CA PHE A 265 -60.41 -9.30 7.71
C PHE A 265 -60.44 -10.33 8.84
N ARG A 266 -59.38 -11.12 8.92
CA ARG A 266 -59.21 -12.24 9.84
C ARG A 266 -60.31 -13.29 9.77
N ASP A 267 -60.81 -13.52 8.56
CA ASP A 267 -61.82 -14.53 8.28
C ASP A 267 -61.36 -15.95 8.69
N ALA A 268 -62.17 -16.61 9.52
CA ALA A 268 -61.89 -17.94 10.05
C ALA A 268 -61.95 -19.02 8.95
N ASP A 269 -62.82 -18.86 7.95
CA ASP A 269 -62.95 -19.80 6.83
C ASP A 269 -61.75 -19.67 5.88
N TYR A 270 -61.26 -18.45 5.68
CA TYR A 270 -60.03 -18.21 4.94
C TYR A 270 -58.83 -18.87 5.62
N LEU A 271 -58.69 -18.67 6.94
CA LEU A 271 -57.64 -19.32 7.73
C LEU A 271 -57.75 -20.85 7.67
N ALA A 272 -58.97 -21.40 7.77
CA ALA A 272 -59.20 -22.83 7.70
C ALA A 272 -58.81 -23.40 6.33
N ARG A 273 -59.11 -22.69 5.24
CA ARG A 273 -58.90 -23.12 3.85
C ARG A 273 -57.45 -22.97 3.39
N PHE A 274 -56.83 -21.82 3.62
CA PHE A 274 -55.51 -21.49 3.09
C PHE A 274 -54.38 -21.59 4.12
N LYS A 275 -54.70 -21.80 5.40
CA LYS A 275 -53.74 -21.84 6.52
C LYS A 275 -52.93 -20.56 6.68
N ILE A 276 -53.46 -19.44 6.18
CA ILE A 276 -52.86 -18.11 6.24
C ILE A 276 -53.89 -17.16 6.86
N GLN A 277 -53.45 -16.31 7.80
CA GLN A 277 -54.29 -15.27 8.38
C GLN A 277 -54.58 -14.21 7.31
N HIS A 278 -55.85 -13.97 7.03
CA HIS A 278 -56.25 -12.94 6.08
C HIS A 278 -56.17 -11.54 6.69
N ASN A 279 -55.12 -10.77 6.41
CA ASN A 279 -54.93 -9.41 6.93
C ASN A 279 -55.53 -8.33 6.01
N ALA A 280 -56.51 -8.70 5.20
CA ALA A 280 -57.09 -7.90 4.14
C ALA A 280 -58.61 -8.04 4.08
N ILE A 281 -59.23 -7.32 3.15
CA ILE A 281 -60.52 -7.72 2.58
C ILE A 281 -60.32 -8.02 1.09
N ASP A 282 -61.04 -9.04 0.61
CA ASP A 282 -61.11 -9.36 -0.82
C ASP A 282 -62.42 -8.82 -1.39
N ILE A 283 -62.33 -7.89 -2.33
CA ILE A 283 -63.48 -7.23 -2.95
C ILE A 283 -63.64 -7.78 -4.37
N ALA A 284 -64.72 -8.53 -4.62
CA ALA A 284 -65.01 -9.14 -5.91
C ALA A 284 -65.22 -8.08 -6.99
N THR A 285 -64.47 -8.17 -8.09
CA THR A 285 -64.60 -7.28 -9.24
C THR A 285 -63.92 -7.90 -10.46
N PRO A 286 -64.37 -7.62 -11.69
CA PRO A 286 -63.68 -8.10 -12.89
C PRO A 286 -62.23 -7.65 -12.94
N GLN A 287 -61.36 -8.49 -13.50
CA GLN A 287 -59.99 -8.11 -13.84
C GLN A 287 -59.97 -6.94 -14.83
N GLY A 288 -59.03 -6.02 -14.66
CA GLY A 288 -58.90 -4.80 -15.44
C GLY A 288 -59.63 -3.60 -14.84
N THR A 289 -60.40 -3.76 -13.75
CA THR A 289 -61.09 -2.63 -13.09
C THR A 289 -60.05 -1.62 -12.58
N PRO A 290 -60.16 -0.31 -12.90
CA PRO A 290 -59.22 0.69 -12.40
C PRO A 290 -59.21 0.77 -10.87
N ILE A 291 -58.03 0.62 -10.27
CA ILE A 291 -57.79 0.80 -8.84
C ILE A 291 -57.45 2.27 -8.60
N ARG A 292 -58.12 2.89 -7.63
CA ARG A 292 -57.90 4.28 -7.22
C ARG A 292 -57.21 4.37 -5.86
N ALA A 293 -56.34 5.36 -5.69
CA ALA A 293 -55.72 5.66 -4.40
C ALA A 293 -56.79 6.01 -3.36
N ALA A 294 -56.82 5.31 -2.23
CA ALA A 294 -57.85 5.51 -1.21
C ALA A 294 -57.71 6.83 -0.43
N ALA A 295 -56.52 7.43 -0.41
CA ALA A 295 -56.23 8.75 0.14
C ALA A 295 -54.97 9.32 -0.54
N ASP A 296 -54.64 10.58 -0.28
CA ASP A 296 -53.37 11.17 -0.70
C ASP A 296 -52.21 10.31 -0.17
N ALA A 297 -51.23 10.02 -1.02
CA ALA A 297 -50.16 9.10 -0.66
C ALA A 297 -48.89 9.29 -1.49
N PHE A 298 -47.78 8.78 -0.98
CA PHE A 298 -46.64 8.43 -1.80
C PHE A 298 -46.62 6.93 -2.10
N VAL A 299 -46.25 6.55 -3.32
CA VAL A 299 -46.04 5.15 -3.68
C VAL A 299 -44.78 4.64 -2.97
N ALA A 300 -44.96 3.88 -1.89
CA ALA A 300 -43.86 3.32 -1.12
C ALA A 300 -43.16 2.18 -1.86
N LYS A 301 -43.94 1.33 -2.56
CA LYS A 301 -43.42 0.18 -3.28
C LYS A 301 -44.36 -0.26 -4.39
N VAL A 302 -43.78 -0.71 -5.49
CA VAL A 302 -44.48 -1.43 -6.56
C VAL A 302 -43.79 -2.78 -6.76
N LYS A 303 -44.55 -3.87 -6.72
CA LYS A 303 -44.11 -5.18 -7.18
C LYS A 303 -44.97 -5.57 -8.38
N PHE A 304 -44.40 -5.42 -9.57
CA PHE A 304 -45.04 -5.81 -10.83
C PHE A 304 -43.96 -6.12 -11.85
N ASP A 305 -43.88 -7.38 -12.26
CA ASP A 305 -42.90 -7.89 -13.24
C ASP A 305 -43.57 -8.39 -14.53
N GLY A 306 -44.88 -8.12 -14.68
CA GLY A 306 -45.69 -8.59 -15.81
C GLY A 306 -45.97 -10.09 -15.82
N SER A 307 -45.43 -10.85 -14.85
CA SER A 307 -45.65 -12.29 -14.74
C SER A 307 -46.99 -12.63 -14.07
N THR A 308 -47.32 -13.91 -13.99
CA THR A 308 -48.48 -14.42 -13.23
C THR A 308 -48.26 -14.42 -11.72
N SER A 309 -47.08 -14.02 -11.25
CA SER A 309 -46.74 -13.97 -9.84
C SER A 309 -47.54 -12.91 -9.08
N TYR A 310 -47.63 -13.07 -7.76
CA TYR A 310 -48.29 -12.11 -6.88
C TYR A 310 -47.68 -10.71 -7.02
N SER A 311 -48.50 -9.75 -7.46
CA SER A 311 -48.17 -8.35 -7.65
C SER A 311 -48.92 -7.45 -6.67
N TYR A 312 -48.35 -6.28 -6.36
CA TYR A 312 -48.97 -5.31 -5.46
C TYR A 312 -48.42 -3.89 -5.62
N ILE A 313 -49.22 -2.93 -5.16
CA ILE A 313 -48.86 -1.52 -4.97
C ILE A 313 -49.02 -1.18 -3.49
N VAL A 314 -48.03 -0.54 -2.89
CA VAL A 314 -48.05 -0.06 -1.51
C VAL A 314 -48.04 1.46 -1.51
N LEU A 315 -49.02 2.07 -0.84
CA LEU A 315 -49.13 3.50 -0.67
C LEU A 315 -48.90 3.88 0.80
N ASP A 316 -48.01 4.83 1.04
CA ASP A 316 -47.75 5.46 2.33
C ASP A 316 -48.52 6.79 2.40
N HIS A 317 -49.49 6.84 3.30
CA HIS A 317 -50.36 7.99 3.51
C HIS A 317 -49.81 8.96 4.57
N GLY A 318 -48.63 8.68 5.12
CA GLY A 318 -48.09 9.39 6.27
C GLY A 318 -48.73 8.95 7.59
N ASN A 319 -48.21 9.47 8.70
CA ASN A 319 -48.70 9.19 10.06
C ASN A 319 -48.88 7.70 10.38
N GLY A 320 -48.00 6.85 9.83
CA GLY A 320 -47.99 5.41 10.07
C GLY A 320 -49.05 4.61 9.30
N MET A 321 -49.88 5.26 8.47
CA MET A 321 -50.94 4.61 7.68
C MET A 321 -50.42 4.17 6.31
N VAL A 322 -50.62 2.89 5.99
CA VAL A 322 -50.22 2.28 4.72
C VAL A 322 -51.37 1.46 4.15
N THR A 323 -51.60 1.56 2.84
CA THR A 323 -52.51 0.66 2.12
C THR A 323 -51.76 -0.22 1.14
N VAL A 324 -52.20 -1.47 1.01
CA VAL A 324 -51.66 -2.43 0.03
C VAL A 324 -52.79 -2.87 -0.90
N TYR A 325 -52.55 -2.73 -2.20
CA TYR A 325 -53.44 -3.18 -3.26
C TYR A 325 -52.75 -4.33 -3.98
N ALA A 326 -53.30 -5.53 -3.88
CA ALA A 326 -52.68 -6.72 -4.43
C ALA A 326 -53.50 -7.40 -5.52
N HIS A 327 -52.90 -8.42 -6.14
CA HIS A 327 -53.40 -9.09 -7.34
C HIS A 327 -53.52 -8.14 -8.55
N VAL A 328 -52.66 -7.14 -8.63
CA VAL A 328 -52.73 -6.06 -9.64
C VAL A 328 -52.29 -6.55 -11.02
N SER A 329 -53.14 -6.42 -12.04
CA SER A 329 -52.83 -6.88 -13.40
C SER A 329 -52.09 -5.84 -14.25
N GLY A 330 -51.98 -4.59 -13.78
CA GLY A 330 -51.26 -3.51 -14.43
C GLY A 330 -51.02 -2.33 -13.50
N VAL A 331 -49.91 -1.62 -13.67
CA VAL A 331 -49.49 -0.50 -12.80
C VAL A 331 -49.40 0.80 -13.60
N SER A 332 -49.88 1.90 -13.01
CA SER A 332 -49.87 3.24 -13.62
C SER A 332 -49.00 4.24 -12.87
N VAL A 333 -48.23 3.78 -11.86
CA VAL A 333 -47.45 4.62 -10.95
C VAL A 333 -46.07 4.03 -10.64
N SER A 334 -45.12 4.86 -10.21
CA SER A 334 -43.76 4.46 -9.85
C SER A 334 -43.44 4.71 -8.38
N ALA A 335 -42.54 3.91 -7.78
CA ALA A 335 -42.10 4.14 -6.40
C ALA A 335 -41.53 5.57 -6.23
N GLY A 336 -41.92 6.24 -5.14
CA GLY A 336 -41.60 7.65 -4.86
C GLY A 336 -42.56 8.68 -5.46
N GLN A 337 -43.50 8.27 -6.31
CA GLN A 337 -44.51 9.18 -6.89
C GLN A 337 -45.56 9.59 -5.84
N PHE A 338 -45.91 10.88 -5.79
CA PHE A 338 -47.09 11.37 -5.07
C PHE A 338 -48.37 11.08 -5.88
N VAL A 339 -49.39 10.54 -5.23
CA VAL A 339 -50.69 10.21 -5.82
C VAL A 339 -51.81 10.85 -5.00
N PRO A 340 -52.56 11.82 -5.55
CA PRO A 340 -53.76 12.34 -4.91
C PRO A 340 -54.83 11.26 -4.75
N VAL A 341 -55.68 11.40 -3.73
CA VAL A 341 -56.87 10.56 -3.53
C VAL A 341 -57.69 10.44 -4.82
N GLY A 342 -58.16 9.24 -5.14
CA GLY A 342 -58.95 8.95 -6.33
C GLY A 342 -58.15 8.77 -7.63
N SER A 343 -56.84 9.07 -7.63
CA SER A 343 -55.97 8.85 -8.79
C SER A 343 -55.87 7.36 -9.14
N VAL A 344 -55.89 7.03 -10.43
CA VAL A 344 -55.73 5.64 -10.90
C VAL A 344 -54.28 5.21 -10.67
N ILE A 345 -54.09 4.13 -9.90
CA ILE A 345 -52.76 3.59 -9.56
C ILE A 345 -52.43 2.30 -10.31
N GLY A 346 -53.45 1.62 -10.82
CA GLY A 346 -53.30 0.37 -11.56
C GLY A 346 -54.66 -0.27 -11.89
N SER A 347 -54.64 -1.55 -12.20
CA SER A 347 -55.83 -2.34 -12.53
C SER A 347 -55.93 -3.60 -11.68
N THR A 348 -57.15 -3.97 -11.27
CA THR A 348 -57.41 -5.21 -10.54
C THR A 348 -57.11 -6.43 -11.38
N GLY A 349 -56.74 -7.53 -10.74
CA GLY A 349 -56.50 -8.80 -11.40
C GLY A 349 -57.17 -9.93 -10.63
N GLY A 350 -56.39 -10.94 -10.28
CA GLY A 350 -56.87 -12.09 -9.51
C GLY A 350 -57.54 -13.17 -10.36
N THR A 351 -57.67 -13.03 -11.68
CA THR A 351 -58.10 -14.16 -12.53
C THR A 351 -57.01 -15.24 -12.50
N PRO A 352 -57.30 -16.48 -12.07
CA PRO A 352 -56.29 -17.52 -11.94
C PRO A 352 -55.48 -17.72 -13.24
N GLY A 353 -54.16 -17.79 -13.12
CA GLY A 353 -53.25 -18.00 -14.24
C GLY A 353 -52.95 -16.76 -15.10
N THR A 354 -53.45 -15.58 -14.74
CA THR A 354 -53.16 -14.33 -15.46
C THR A 354 -52.16 -13.42 -14.73
N THR A 355 -51.73 -12.35 -15.40
CA THR A 355 -50.76 -11.38 -14.86
C THR A 355 -51.15 -10.85 -13.49
N GLY A 356 -50.20 -10.89 -12.56
CA GLY A 356 -50.35 -10.36 -11.20
C GLY A 356 -51.17 -11.22 -10.24
N ALA A 357 -51.84 -12.25 -10.75
CA ALA A 357 -52.87 -12.97 -10.02
C ALA A 357 -52.32 -13.81 -8.85
N GLY A 358 -51.09 -14.32 -8.94
CA GLY A 358 -50.50 -15.20 -7.93
C GLY A 358 -51.15 -16.58 -7.90
N TRP A 359 -50.55 -17.49 -7.14
CA TRP A 359 -50.92 -18.92 -7.14
C TRP A 359 -52.08 -19.26 -6.17
N LEU A 360 -52.42 -18.36 -5.24
CA LEU A 360 -53.45 -18.55 -4.21
C LEU A 360 -54.83 -17.97 -4.56
N THR A 361 -54.95 -17.24 -5.67
CA THR A 361 -56.22 -16.61 -6.05
C THR A 361 -57.26 -17.65 -6.53
N THR A 362 -58.51 -17.49 -6.12
CA THR A 362 -59.63 -18.36 -6.55
C THR A 362 -60.59 -17.70 -7.53
N GLY A 363 -60.39 -16.43 -7.88
CA GLY A 363 -61.25 -15.67 -8.78
C GLY A 363 -60.88 -14.18 -8.81
N PRO A 364 -61.40 -13.39 -9.78
CA PRO A 364 -61.02 -11.99 -9.93
C PRO A 364 -61.52 -11.12 -8.76
N HIS A 365 -60.61 -10.41 -8.10
CA HIS A 365 -60.87 -9.55 -6.93
C HIS A 365 -59.75 -8.52 -6.73
N LEU A 366 -60.00 -7.56 -5.84
CA LEU A 366 -58.96 -6.71 -5.25
C LEU A 366 -58.73 -7.15 -3.80
N HIS A 367 -57.49 -7.51 -3.47
CA HIS A 367 -57.03 -7.72 -2.09
C HIS A 367 -56.52 -6.39 -1.54
N LEU A 368 -57.20 -5.89 -0.51
CA LEU A 368 -56.93 -4.59 0.12
C LEU A 368 -56.49 -4.78 1.57
N GLU A 369 -55.28 -4.35 1.90
CA GLU A 369 -54.80 -4.29 3.28
C GLU A 369 -54.71 -2.84 3.76
N VAL A 370 -54.95 -2.65 5.07
CA VAL A 370 -54.71 -1.40 5.78
C VAL A 370 -53.80 -1.68 6.96
N TRP A 371 -52.73 -0.91 7.09
CA TRP A 371 -51.75 -1.00 8.15
C TRP A 371 -51.63 0.33 8.86
N LEU A 372 -51.63 0.32 10.19
CA LEU A 372 -51.40 1.51 11.01
C LEU A 372 -50.33 1.21 12.04
N ASP A 373 -49.24 1.98 12.03
CA ASP A 373 -48.08 1.82 12.91
C ASP A 373 -47.51 0.39 12.89
N GLY A 374 -47.45 -0.20 11.69
CA GLY A 374 -46.94 -1.55 11.46
C GLY A 374 -47.89 -2.68 11.87
N GLN A 375 -49.12 -2.38 12.31
CA GLN A 375 -50.13 -3.38 12.65
C GLN A 375 -51.24 -3.43 11.58
N ALA A 376 -51.58 -4.64 11.11
CA ALA A 376 -52.71 -4.83 10.21
C ALA A 376 -54.03 -4.48 10.92
N ARG A 377 -54.86 -3.69 10.25
CA ARG A 377 -56.17 -3.26 10.72
C ARG A 377 -57.24 -3.68 9.72
N SER A 378 -58.47 -3.85 10.21
CA SER A 378 -59.60 -4.11 9.31
C SER A 378 -59.81 -2.91 8.37
N PRO A 379 -59.72 -3.09 7.03
CA PRO A 379 -59.97 -2.01 6.08
C PRO A 379 -61.34 -1.37 6.24
N LEU A 380 -62.37 -2.13 6.62
CA LEU A 380 -63.73 -1.65 6.83
C LEU A 380 -63.86 -0.62 7.96
N ALA A 381 -62.89 -0.52 8.87
CA ALA A 381 -62.89 0.49 9.91
C ALA A 381 -62.50 1.89 9.39
N TYR A 382 -61.93 1.99 8.19
CA TYR A 382 -61.40 3.22 7.61
C TYR A 382 -62.08 3.63 6.31
N LEU A 383 -62.69 2.66 5.60
CA LEU A 383 -63.42 2.90 4.37
C LEU A 383 -64.70 3.69 4.63
N VAL A 384 -64.89 4.80 3.90
CA VAL A 384 -66.07 5.68 4.02
C VAL A 384 -66.83 5.79 2.69
N GLY A 385 -68.17 5.88 2.81
CA GLY A 385 -69.10 5.73 1.67
C GLY A 385 -69.26 4.26 1.27
#